data_AF-A0A8J7GKQ4-F1
#
_entry.id   AF-A0A8J7GKQ4-F1
#
_cell.length_a   1.000
_cell.length_b   1.000
_cell.length_c   1.000
_cell.angle_alpha   90.00
_cell.angle_beta   90.00
_cell.angle_gamma   90.00
#
_symmetry.space_group_name_H-M   'P 1'
#
loop_
_entity.id
_entity.type
_entity.pdbx_description
1 polymer ?
#
loop_
_entity_poly.entity_id
_entity_poly.type
_entity_poly.pdbx_seq_one_letter_code
_entity_poly.pdbx_strand_id
1 'polypeptide(L)'
;MTRFEVTEEPSPGYDGERIMFVPSRGLFRAAISANGDITLTEDRLRSLMAAATGTEALAHGLDKLLGTAWDSELEPYRHAGDGAPMTWLTQVG
;
A
#
# COMPACT_ATOMS: atom_id res chain seq x y z
N MET A 1 -5.66 8.13 -18.09
CA MET A 1 -5.37 6.78 -17.52
C MET A 1 -5.48 6.92 -16.01
N THR A 2 -6.25 6.05 -15.34
CA THR A 2 -6.63 6.22 -13.93
C THR A 2 -5.48 5.86 -12.98
N ARG A 3 -5.30 6.66 -11.93
CA ARG A 3 -4.42 6.42 -10.77
C ARG A 3 -5.21 6.68 -9.52
N PHE A 4 -5.03 5.87 -8.48
CA PHE A 4 -5.71 6.10 -7.21
C PHE A 4 -4.94 5.48 -6.04
N GLU A 5 -5.18 6.07 -4.87
CA GLU A 5 -4.89 5.51 -3.56
C GLU A 5 -6.20 5.53 -2.78
N VAL A 6 -6.58 4.40 -2.17
CA VAL A 6 -7.74 4.28 -1.31
C VAL A 6 -7.26 3.73 0.02
N THR A 7 -7.70 4.37 1.11
CA THR A 7 -7.52 3.88 2.47
C THR A 7 -8.86 3.37 2.98
N GLU A 8 -8.89 2.12 3.40
CA GLU A 8 -10.01 1.47 4.07
C GLU A 8 -9.77 1.46 5.57
N GLU A 9 -10.76 1.91 6.33
CA GLU A 9 -10.74 1.88 7.79
C GLU A 9 -10.88 0.45 8.32
N PRO A 10 -10.25 0.09 9.45
CA PRO A 10 -10.43 -1.23 10.06
C PRO A 10 -11.89 -1.47 10.46
N SER A 11 -12.29 -2.74 10.43
CA SER A 11 -13.64 -3.17 10.84
C SER A 11 -13.56 -4.38 11.78
N PRO A 12 -14.65 -4.78 12.46
CA PRO A 12 -14.60 -5.91 13.39
C PRO A 12 -14.08 -7.19 12.71
N GLY A 13 -12.87 -7.61 13.10
CA GLY A 13 -12.20 -8.81 12.56
C GLY A 13 -11.34 -8.58 11.32
N TYR A 14 -11.21 -7.34 10.83
CA TYR A 14 -10.41 -7.00 9.66
C TYR A 14 -9.52 -5.79 9.93
N ASP A 15 -8.26 -5.89 9.52
CA ASP A 15 -7.33 -4.77 9.54
C ASP A 15 -7.73 -3.72 8.49
N GLY A 16 -7.37 -2.46 8.73
CA GLY A 16 -7.48 -1.43 7.71
C GLY A 16 -6.48 -1.69 6.59
N GLU A 17 -6.77 -1.23 5.38
CA GLU A 17 -5.93 -1.49 4.21
C GLU A 17 -5.67 -0.22 3.38
N ARG A 18 -4.51 -0.17 2.73
CA ARG A 18 -4.23 0.77 1.66
C ARG A 18 -4.19 0.02 0.33
N ILE A 19 -4.92 0.57 -0.65
CA ILE A 19 -5.03 0.05 -2.01
C ILE A 19 -4.50 1.12 -2.97
N MET A 20 -3.46 0.78 -3.73
CA MET A 20 -2.87 1.66 -4.73
C MET A 20 -3.01 1.05 -6.12
N PHE A 21 -3.32 1.88 -7.10
CA PHE A 21 -3.31 1.48 -8.50
C PHE A 21 -2.56 2.51 -9.33
N VAL A 22 -1.58 2.01 -10.10
CA VAL A 22 -0.92 2.80 -11.14
C VAL A 22 -0.90 2.02 -12.46
N PRO A 23 -1.15 2.65 -13.61
CA PRO A 23 -1.29 1.96 -14.88
C PRO A 23 -0.08 1.11 -15.29
N SER A 24 1.11 1.52 -14.87
CA SER A 24 2.38 0.87 -15.20
C SER A 24 2.61 -0.44 -14.44
N ARG A 25 1.93 -0.65 -13.29
CA ARG A 25 2.22 -1.74 -12.33
C ARG A 25 0.99 -2.50 -11.84
N GLY A 26 -0.21 -1.97 -12.07
CA GLY A 26 -1.45 -2.57 -11.60
C GLY A 26 -1.73 -2.26 -10.14
N LEU A 27 -2.37 -3.21 -9.45
CA LEU A 27 -2.88 -3.05 -8.09
C LEU A 27 -1.83 -3.48 -7.04
N PHE A 28 -1.71 -2.69 -5.98
CA PHE A 28 -1.02 -3.05 -4.75
C PHE A 28 -2.00 -2.91 -3.57
N ARG A 29 -1.92 -3.85 -2.62
CA ARG A 29 -2.73 -3.85 -1.39
C ARG A 29 -1.85 -4.21 -0.21
N ALA A 30 -2.03 -3.51 0.90
CA ALA A 30 -1.36 -3.84 2.16
C ALA A 30 -2.21 -3.40 3.36
N ALA A 31 -2.15 -4.19 4.44
CA ALA A 31 -2.69 -3.79 5.72
C ALA A 31 -1.93 -2.58 6.28
N ILE A 32 -2.64 -1.70 6.99
CA ILE A 32 -2.07 -0.51 7.60
C ILE A 32 -2.38 -0.44 9.10
N SER A 33 -1.48 0.16 9.86
CA SER A 33 -1.72 0.53 11.25
C SER A 33 -2.61 1.77 11.34
N ALA A 34 -3.10 2.07 12.55
CA ALA A 34 -3.98 3.21 12.80
C ALA A 34 -3.39 4.58 12.42
N ASN A 35 -2.06 4.70 12.36
CA ASN A 35 -1.36 5.92 11.90
C ASN A 35 -1.08 5.92 10.38
N GLY A 36 -1.49 4.89 9.65
CA GLY A 36 -1.36 4.79 8.20
C GLY A 36 -0.05 4.17 7.69
N ASP A 37 0.78 3.58 8.55
CA ASP A 37 1.98 2.85 8.12
C ASP A 37 1.61 1.48 7.55
N ILE A 38 2.30 1.05 6.49
CA ILE A 38 2.15 -0.31 5.97
C ILE A 38 2.69 -1.31 6.99
N THR A 39 1.88 -2.32 7.31
CA THR A 39 2.25 -3.39 8.23
C THR A 39 2.56 -4.67 7.47
N LEU A 40 3.62 -5.35 7.89
CA LEU A 40 4.03 -6.64 7.33
C LEU A 40 3.91 -7.71 8.41
N THR A 41 3.29 -8.84 8.05
CA THR A 41 3.20 -9.97 8.97
C THR A 41 4.55 -10.65 9.13
N GLU A 42 4.73 -11.31 10.28
CA GLU A 42 5.92 -12.11 10.56
C GLU A 42 6.19 -13.14 9.45
N ASP A 43 5.15 -13.82 8.98
CA ASP A 43 5.26 -14.84 7.94
C ASP A 43 5.78 -14.27 6.60
N ARG A 44 5.34 -13.07 6.21
CA ARG A 44 5.85 -12.38 5.00
C ARG A 44 7.33 -12.03 5.15
N LEU A 45 7.74 -11.55 6.32
CA LEU A 45 9.15 -11.24 6.61
C LEU A 45 10.00 -12.52 6.61
N ARG A 46 9.54 -13.58 7.28
CA ARG A 46 10.23 -14.87 7.36
C ARG A 46 10.38 -15.51 5.98
N SER A 47 9.33 -15.44 5.16
CA SER A 47 9.35 -15.90 3.76
C SER A 47 10.35 -15.13 2.92
N LEU A 48 10.40 -13.80 3.04
CA LEU A 48 11.39 -12.98 2.34
C LEU A 48 12.81 -13.31 2.77
N MET A 49 13.07 -13.42 4.08
CA MET A 49 14.39 -13.77 4.61
C MET A 49 14.87 -15.16 4.15
N ALA A 50 13.96 -16.12 4.01
CA ALA A 50 14.29 -17.45 3.50
C ALA A 50 14.61 -17.45 2.00
N ALA A 51 13.97 -16.58 1.22
CA ALA A 51 14.14 -16.51 -0.23
C ALA A 51 15.29 -15.58 -0.68
N ALA A 52 15.67 -14.59 0.13
CA ALA A 52 16.65 -13.59 -0.24
C ALA A 52 18.09 -14.16 -0.25
N THR A 53 18.82 -13.95 -1.34
CA THR A 53 20.22 -14.36 -1.50
C THR A 53 21.17 -13.19 -1.24
N GLY A 54 21.15 -12.66 -0.01
CA GLY A 54 21.99 -11.53 0.41
C GLY A 54 21.21 -10.24 0.71
N THR A 55 21.94 -9.21 1.14
CA THR A 55 21.36 -7.96 1.64
C THR A 55 20.65 -7.14 0.55
N GLU A 56 21.18 -7.11 -0.67
CA GLU A 56 20.55 -6.40 -1.78
C GLU A 56 19.21 -7.03 -2.19
N ALA A 57 19.17 -8.37 -2.26
CA ALA A 57 17.94 -9.11 -2.55
C ALA A 57 16.89 -8.91 -1.44
N LEU A 58 17.32 -8.84 -0.18
CA LEU A 58 16.45 -8.53 0.95
C LEU A 58 15.88 -7.11 0.86
N ALA A 59 16.73 -6.11 0.61
CA ALA A 59 16.31 -4.71 0.47
C ALA A 59 15.29 -4.54 -0.66
N HIS A 60 15.58 -5.09 -1.84
CA HIS A 60 14.66 -5.06 -2.99
C HIS A 60 13.33 -5.79 -2.70
N GLY A 61 13.38 -6.89 -1.94
CA GLY A 61 12.18 -7.58 -1.50
C GLY A 61 11.33 -6.75 -0.54
N LEU A 62 11.96 -6.02 0.38
CA LEU A 62 11.27 -5.09 1.28
C LEU A 62 10.59 -3.95 0.48
N ASP A 63 11.27 -3.36 -0.51
CA ASP A 63 10.67 -2.33 -1.37
C ASP A 63 9.41 -2.82 -2.09
N LYS A 64 9.40 -4.07 -2.51
CA LYS A 64 8.22 -4.69 -3.12
C LYS A 64 7.10 -4.90 -2.10
N LEU A 65 7.42 -5.39 -0.91
CA LEU A 65 6.44 -5.62 0.15
C LEU A 65 5.80 -4.32 0.65
N LEU A 66 6.58 -3.24 0.69
CA LEU A 66 6.16 -1.91 1.11
C LEU A 66 5.48 -1.11 -0.02
N GLY A 67 5.49 -1.60 -1.27
CA GLY A 67 4.84 -0.91 -2.37
C GLY A 67 5.53 0.40 -2.76
N THR A 68 6.82 0.58 -2.46
CA THR A 68 7.59 1.81 -2.68
C THR A 68 7.45 2.37 -4.10
N ALA A 69 7.34 1.49 -5.09
CA ALA A 69 7.21 1.88 -6.49
C ALA A 69 5.83 2.46 -6.84
N TRP A 70 4.76 2.05 -6.13
CA TRP A 70 3.44 2.68 -6.25
C TRP A 70 3.43 4.02 -5.53
N ASP A 71 3.96 4.05 -4.31
CA ASP A 71 4.09 5.27 -3.50
C ASP A 71 4.82 6.37 -4.29
N SER A 72 5.98 6.04 -4.88
CA SER A 72 6.77 6.98 -5.69
C SER A 72 6.04 7.50 -6.94
N GLU A 73 5.21 6.69 -7.60
CA GLU A 73 4.45 7.14 -8.77
C GLU A 73 3.22 7.97 -8.37
N LEU A 74 2.65 7.72 -7.19
CA LEU A 74 1.50 8.45 -6.66
C LEU A 74 1.89 9.76 -5.95
N GLU A 75 3.12 9.86 -5.44
CA GLU A 75 3.61 11.00 -4.68
C GLU A 75 3.35 12.36 -5.37
N PRO A 76 3.60 12.56 -6.68
CA PRO A 76 3.32 13.83 -7.35
C PRO A 76 1.83 14.22 -7.35
N TYR A 77 0.93 13.27 -7.14
CA TYR A 77 -0.53 13.47 -7.18
C TYR A 77 -1.14 13.69 -5.79
N ARG A 78 -0.42 13.44 -4.69
CA ARG A 78 -0.93 13.66 -3.32
C ARG A 78 -1.24 15.14 -3.06
N HIS A 79 -0.36 16.03 -3.51
CA HIS A 79 -0.56 17.47 -3.39
C HIS A 79 -1.62 18.02 -4.36
N ALA A 80 -1.93 17.31 -5.44
CA ALA A 80 -3.03 17.70 -6.34
C ALA A 80 -4.42 17.47 -5.70
N GLY A 81 -4.47 16.74 -4.58
CA GLY A 81 -5.68 16.52 -3.77
C GLY A 81 -5.98 17.61 -2.74
N ASP A 82 -5.06 18.54 -2.48
CA ASP A 82 -5.31 19.70 -1.60
C ASP A 82 -6.34 20.63 -2.27
N GLY A 83 -7.63 20.36 -2.04
CA GLY A 83 -8.77 21.08 -2.59
C GLY A 83 -9.65 20.29 -3.58
N ALA A 84 -9.28 19.06 -3.94
CA ALA A 84 -10.15 18.18 -4.72
C ALA A 84 -11.16 17.49 -3.78
N PRO A 85 -12.45 17.35 -4.16
CA PRO A 85 -13.43 16.70 -3.32
C PRO A 85 -13.05 15.23 -3.08
N MET A 86 -12.69 14.90 -1.84
CA MET A 86 -12.52 13.52 -1.39
C MET A 86 -13.86 12.79 -1.58
N THR A 87 -13.88 11.81 -2.48
CA THR A 87 -15.06 10.96 -2.67
C THR A 87 -15.02 9.85 -1.63
N TRP A 88 -15.81 10.01 -0.58
CA TRP A 88 -16.03 8.96 0.41
C TRP A 88 -16.88 7.86 -0.21
N LEU A 89 -16.31 6.67 -0.37
CA LEU A 89 -17.08 5.45 -0.65
C LEU A 89 -17.60 4.94 0.69
N THR A 90 -18.85 5.29 1.00
CA THR A 90 -19.54 4.73 2.16
C THR A 90 -20.21 3.42 1.78
N GLN A 91 -20.13 2.41 2.64
CA GLN A 91 -20.94 1.21 2.49
C GLN A 91 -22.42 1.62 2.55
N VAL A 92 -23.13 1.42 1.44
CA VAL A 92 -24.61 1.45 1.44
C VAL A 92 -25.09 0.03 1.74
N GLY A 93 -25.86 -0.09 2.82
CA GLY A 93 -26.61 -1.31 3.15
C GLY A 93 -27.84 -1.46 2.28
#